data_AF-A8YKD2-F1
#
_entry.id   AF-A8YKD2-F1
#
_cell.length_a   1.000
_cell.length_b   1.000
_cell.length_c   1.000
_cell.angle_alpha   90.00
_cell.angle_beta   90.00
_cell.angle_gamma   90.00
#
_symmetry.space_group_name_H-M   'P 1'
#
loop_
_entity.id
_entity.type
_entity.pdbx_description
1 polymer ?
#
loop_
_entity_poly.entity_id
_entity_poly.type
_entity_poly.pdbx_seq_one_letter_code
_entity_poly.pdbx_strand_id
1 'polypeptide(L)' 'MQEIGVKIEFHHAHFAPDTPDTEWLPIVSQRGWIVLTKDVNIGRNILEVQQIARYQAQVFVLVSGNLPGSIPILQ' A
#
# COMPACT_ATOMS: atom_id res chain seq x y z
N MET A 1 16.13 13.42 -6.91
CA MET A 1 14.67 13.18 -6.94
C MET A 1 14.04 14.52 -6.62
N GLN A 2 13.22 15.08 -7.51
CA GLN A 2 12.52 16.34 -7.28
C GLN A 2 11.54 16.15 -6.11
N GLU A 3 11.60 17.00 -5.09
CA GLU A 3 10.56 17.09 -4.05
C GLU A 3 9.29 17.63 -4.69
N ILE A 4 8.53 16.75 -5.32
CA ILE A 4 7.10 16.93 -5.48
C ILE A 4 6.58 16.84 -4.05
N GLY A 5 5.83 17.82 -3.55
CA GLY A 5 5.40 17.97 -2.14
C GLY A 5 4.47 16.87 -1.59
N VAL A 6 4.70 15.63 -2.01
CA VAL A 6 4.04 14.40 -1.56
C VAL A 6 4.93 13.79 -0.48
N LYS A 7 4.34 13.58 0.69
CA LYS A 7 5.00 12.87 1.77
C LYS A 7 4.97 11.37 1.47
N ILE A 8 6.12 10.74 1.58
CA ILE A 8 6.30 9.31 1.36
C ILE A 8 6.46 8.61 2.70
N GLU A 9 5.66 7.57 2.93
CA GLU A 9 5.75 6.70 4.12
C GLU A 9 6.10 5.28 3.67
N PHE A 10 7.07 4.63 4.32
CA PHE A 10 7.40 3.23 4.02
C PHE A 10 6.61 2.29 4.93
N HIS A 11 6.10 1.18 4.39
CA HIS A 11 5.33 0.19 5.16
C HIS A 11 6.06 -0.25 6.45
N HIS A 12 7.34 -0.59 6.34
CA HIS A 12 8.17 -1.06 7.45
C HIS A 12 8.45 0.00 8.54
N ALA A 13 8.10 1.27 8.30
CA ALA A 13 8.20 2.31 9.33
C ALA A 13 6.99 2.29 10.28
N HIS A 14 5.87 1.67 9.87
CA HIS A 14 4.60 1.64 10.62
C HIS A 14 4.17 0.23 11.01
N PHE A 15 4.58 -0.79 10.25
CA PHE A 15 4.12 -2.17 10.40
C PHE A 15 5.30 -3.15 10.35
N ALA A 16 5.14 -4.32 10.95
CA ALA A 16 6.13 -5.37 10.85
C ALA A 16 6.18 -5.92 9.41
N PRO A 17 7.30 -6.50 8.95
CA PRO A 17 7.42 -7.03 7.60
C PRO A 17 6.35 -8.06 7.22
N ASP A 18 5.89 -8.86 8.19
CA ASP A 18 4.92 -9.95 7.99
C ASP A 18 3.50 -9.60 8.47
N THR A 19 3.21 -8.31 8.70
CA THR A 19 1.86 -7.88 9.12
C THR A 19 0.86 -8.21 8.02
N PRO A 20 -0.23 -8.96 8.31
CA PRO A 20 -1.23 -9.32 7.31
C PRO A 20 -1.93 -8.09 6.71
N ASP A 21 -2.27 -8.16 5.43
CA ASP A 21 -3.01 -7.10 4.72
C ASP A 21 -4.34 -6.73 5.37
N THR A 22 -4.99 -7.70 6.02
CA THR A 22 -6.23 -7.49 6.77
C THR A 22 -6.07 -6.59 7.98
N GLU A 23 -4.85 -6.41 8.50
CA GLU A 23 -4.54 -5.61 9.68
C GLU A 23 -4.11 -4.19 9.30
N TRP A 24 -3.28 -4.01 8.27
CA TRP A 24 -2.70 -2.70 7.95
C TRP A 24 -3.49 -1.89 6.91
N LEU A 25 -4.18 -2.53 5.95
CA LEU A 25 -5.00 -1.83 4.94
C LEU A 25 -6.08 -0.92 5.56
N PRO A 26 -6.82 -1.34 6.60
CA PRO A 26 -7.81 -0.46 7.24
C PRO A 26 -7.18 0.82 7.82
N ILE A 27 -5.96 0.72 8.35
CA ILE A 27 -5.26 1.83 8.99
C ILE A 27 -4.79 2.83 7.94
N VAL A 28 -4.22 2.34 6.85
CA VAL A 28 -3.78 3.17 5.71
C VAL A 28 -4.97 3.90 5.08
N SER A 29 -6.08 3.18 4.87
CA SER A 29 -7.36 3.77 4.44
C SER A 29 -7.86 4.88 5.37
N GLN A 30 -7.90 4.64 6.68
CA GLN A 30 -8.36 5.65 7.65
C GLN A 30 -7.47 6.90 7.67
N ARG A 31 -6.19 6.74 7.34
CA ARG A 31 -5.23 7.84 7.22
C ARG A 31 -5.32 8.57 5.88
N GLY A 32 -6.18 8.13 4.97
CA GLY A 32 -6.33 8.68 3.62
C GLY A 32 -5.09 8.45 2.75
N TRP A 33 -4.32 7.41 3.04
CA TRP A 33 -3.09 7.10 2.33
C TRP A 33 -3.36 6.24 1.09
N ILE A 34 -2.58 6.48 0.03
CA ILE A 34 -2.58 5.72 -1.21
C ILE A 34 -1.46 4.69 -1.17
N VAL A 35 -1.81 3.41 -1.29
CA VAL A 35 -0.84 2.33 -1.40
C VAL A 35 -0.33 2.25 -2.83
N LEU A 36 0.97 2.38 -3.01
CA LEU A 36 1.67 1.88 -4.18
C LEU A 36 2.31 0.55 -3.79
N THR A 37 2.33 -0.47 -4.64
CA THR A 37 3.05 -1.73 -4.35
C THR A 37 3.44 -2.50 -5.60
N LYS A 38 4.47 -3.34 -5.49
CA LYS A 38 4.85 -4.32 -6.51
C LYS A 38 4.36 -5.73 -6.22
N ASP A 39 3.83 -5.94 -5.03
CA ASP A 39 3.32 -7.26 -4.69
C ASP A 39 2.11 -7.53 -5.57
N VAL A 40 2.31 -8.41 -6.55
CA VAL A 40 1.26 -8.80 -7.49
C VAL A 40 0.19 -9.67 -6.83
N ASN A 41 0.46 -10.17 -5.62
CA ASN A 41 -0.48 -10.99 -4.87
C ASN A 41 -1.50 -10.17 -4.08
N ILE A 42 -1.22 -8.89 -3.82
CA ILE A 42 -2.16 -8.03 -3.10
C ILE A 42 -3.48 -7.92 -3.89
N GLY A 43 -4.60 -8.14 -3.23
CA GLY A 43 -5.91 -8.08 -3.87
C GLY A 43 -6.21 -9.26 -4.80
N ARG A 44 -5.45 -10.35 -4.73
CA ARG A 44 -5.82 -11.61 -5.41
C ARG A 44 -6.78 -12.45 -4.57
N ASN A 45 -6.79 -12.29 -3.24
CA ASN A 45 -7.78 -12.92 -2.39
C ASN A 45 -9.07 -12.09 -2.38
N ILE A 46 -10.22 -12.74 -2.53
CA ILE A 46 -11.54 -12.09 -2.45
C ILE A 46 -11.70 -11.35 -1.11
N LEU A 47 -11.11 -11.86 -0.03
CA LEU A 47 -11.11 -11.18 1.28
C LEU A 47 -10.32 -9.87 1.24
N GLU A 48 -9.18 -9.82 0.54
CA GLU A 48 -8.39 -8.59 0.40
C GLU A 48 -9.13 -7.56 -0.45
N VAL A 49 -9.74 -7.97 -1.55
CA VAL A 49 -10.56 -7.10 -2.42
C VAL A 49 -11.76 -6.53 -1.64
N GLN A 50 -12.41 -7.36 -0.82
CA GLN A 50 -13.50 -6.91 0.04
C GLN A 50 -13.02 -5.91 1.09
N GLN A 51 -11.82 -6.07 1.65
CA GLN A 51 -11.28 -5.14 2.63
C GLN A 51 -10.85 -3.82 1.97
N ILE A 52 -10.21 -3.87 0.80
CA ILE A 52 -9.91 -2.68 -0.02
C ILE A 52 -11.20 -1.91 -0.31
N ALA A 53 -12.26 -2.58 -0.77
CA ALA A 53 -13.54 -1.96 -1.05
C ALA A 53 -14.22 -1.41 0.21
N ARG A 54 -14.22 -2.18 1.31
CA ARG A 54 -14.85 -1.81 2.59
C ARG A 54 -14.22 -0.57 3.20
N TYR A 55 -12.91 -0.44 3.11
CA TYR A 55 -12.17 0.69 3.70
C TYR A 55 -11.85 1.77 2.68
N GLN A 56 -12.37 1.69 1.45
CA GLN A 56 -12.08 2.63 0.37
C GLN A 56 -10.57 2.82 0.16
N ALA A 57 -9.78 1.76 0.36
CA ALA A 57 -8.34 1.81 0.17
C ALA A 57 -8.03 2.07 -1.30
N GLN A 58 -7.12 3.02 -1.56
CA GLN A 58 -6.64 3.30 -2.90
C GLN A 58 -5.32 2.55 -3.10
N VAL A 59 -5.38 1.43 -3.82
CA VAL A 59 -4.22 0.55 -4.03
C VAL A 59 -3.85 0.49 -5.51
N PHE A 60 -2.60 0.83 -5.82
CA PHE A 60 -2.03 0.75 -7.17
C PHE A 60 -0.92 -0.30 -7.20
N VAL A 61 -1.11 -1.35 -7.99
CA VAL A 61 -0.12 -2.41 -8.19
C VAL A 61 0.70 -2.13 -9.46
N LEU A 62 2.00 -1.94 -9.28
CA LEU A 62 2.95 -1.75 -10.36
C LEU A 62 3.39 -3.11 -10.92
N VAL A 63 2.68 -3.56 -11.95
CA VAL A 63 2.88 -4.86 -12.61
C VAL A 63 4.12 -4.91 -13.53
N SER A 64 4.78 -3.79 -13.81
CA SER A 64 6.09 -3.76 -14.45
C SER A 64 6.89 -2.51 -14.06
N GLY A 65 8.15 -2.71 -13.66
CA GLY A 65 9.07 -1.61 -13.33
C GLY A 65 10.21 -2.05 -12.40
N ASN A 66 11.43 -1.64 -12.70
CA ASN A 66 12.62 -1.87 -11.87
C ASN A 66 12.72 -0.81 -10.75
N LEU A 67 11.73 -0.72 -9.83
CA LEU A 67 11.91 0.06 -8.60
C LEU A 67 12.70 -0.76 -7.55
N PRO A 68 13.66 -0.17 -6.82
CA PRO A 68 14.28 -0.82 -5.66
C PRO A 68 13.22 -1.20 -4.62
N GLY A 69 13.45 -2.29 -3.86
CA GLY A 69 12.46 -3.00 -3.03
C GLY A 69 11.80 -2.22 -1.87
N SER A 70 12.07 -0.93 -1.75
CA SER A 70 11.44 0.00 -0.82
C SER A 70 10.26 0.68 -1.50
N ILE A 71 9.06 0.27 -1.14
CA ILE A 71 7.81 0.73 -1.75
C ILE A 71 7.26 1.93 -0.94
N PRO A 72 7.08 3.11 -1.57
CA PRO A 72 6.52 4.29 -0.92
C PRO A 72 4.99 4.32 -0.96
N ILE A 73 4.34 4.64 0.16
CA ILE A 73 2.93 5.01 0.25
C ILE A 73 2.82 6.50 -0.10
N LEU A 74 1.88 6.88 -0.97
CA LEU A 74 1.67 8.26 -1.43
C LEU A 74 0.49 8.91 -0.68
N GLN A 75 0.56 10.22 -0.39
CA GLN A 75 -0.53 11.03 0.19
C GLN A 75 -1.19 11.93 -0.85
#